data_AF-A0A8T1BU18-F1
#
_entry.id   AF-A0A8T1BU18-F1
#
_cell.length_a   1.000
_cell.length_b   1.000
_cell.length_c   1.000
_cell.angle_alpha   90.00
_cell.angle_beta   90.00
_cell.angle_gamma   90.00
#
_symmetry.space_group_name_H-M   'P 1'
#
loop_
_entity.id
_entity.type
_entity.pdbx_description
1 polymer ?
#
loop_
_entity_poly.entity_id
_entity_poly.type
_entity_poly.pdbx_seq_one_letter_code
_entity_poly.pdbx_strand_id
1 'polypeptide(L)'
;MESIPDPLKRILQHSRPLFASDALEYIRGHSDVVLTDLGDYLNNIVDWLGPRMRALRSASEVFELGQVALLLSCKCSLADEYTGLIDGHFVRHTLSEPFELEVDSSDRFWLEGKRWIQKCTCTFSPPESDLLLHLVLTAGNVDRSLVGPLHEMIQLPALQKVLDSARRGVNDDMKFEALVVASVVLASRHGGVHGVGLASFLGILLYEVGVILEREDLAIPVDLANTAASKVVIPFLTSPKVA
;
A
#
# COMPACT_ATOMS: atom_id res chain seq x y z
N MET A 1 10.64 -4.62 31.15
CA MET A 1 10.38 -4.09 29.80
C MET A 1 11.06 -5.03 28.83
N GLU A 2 10.31 -5.94 28.22
CA GLU A 2 10.85 -6.72 27.11
C GLU A 2 11.20 -5.77 25.96
N SER A 3 12.41 -5.90 25.44
CA SER A 3 12.89 -5.02 24.39
C SER A 3 12.23 -5.41 23.07
N ILE A 4 11.71 -4.44 22.32
CA ILE A 4 11.22 -4.64 20.95
C ILE A 4 12.25 -5.46 20.16
N PRO A 5 11.87 -6.54 19.46
CA PRO A 5 12.79 -7.31 18.63
C PRO A 5 13.52 -6.44 17.60
N ASP A 6 14.79 -6.73 17.35
CA ASP A 6 15.62 -5.92 16.44
C ASP A 6 15.07 -5.80 15.01
N PRO A 7 14.47 -6.84 14.40
CA PRO A 7 13.80 -6.68 13.11
C PRO A 7 12.69 -5.62 13.14
N LEU A 8 11.87 -5.61 14.19
CA LEU A 8 10.80 -4.63 14.36
C LEU A 8 11.34 -3.24 14.63
N LYS A 9 12.41 -3.10 15.42
CA LYS A 9 13.09 -1.81 15.61
C LYS A 9 13.54 -1.24 14.27
N ARG A 10 14.17 -2.04 13.41
CA ARG A 10 14.61 -1.60 12.08
C ARG A 10 13.43 -1.16 11.22
N ILE A 11 12.35 -1.94 11.20
CA ILE A 11 11.13 -1.59 10.47
C ILE A 11 10.60 -0.24 10.95
N LEU A 12 10.46 -0.03 12.26
CA LEU A 12 9.98 1.22 12.84
C LEU A 12 10.90 2.41 12.55
N GLN A 13 12.22 2.22 12.59
CA GLN A 13 13.22 3.26 12.32
C GLN A 13 13.19 3.75 10.87
N HIS A 14 12.80 2.89 9.93
CA HIS A 14 12.67 3.22 8.52
C HIS A 14 11.24 3.59 8.11
N SER A 15 10.29 3.51 9.05
CA SER A 15 8.89 3.86 8.78
C SER A 15 8.65 5.35 8.99
N ARG A 16 7.62 5.86 8.30
CA ARG A 16 7.18 7.24 8.50
C ARG A 16 6.69 7.48 9.93
N PRO A 17 6.85 8.70 10.48
CA PRO A 17 6.58 8.98 11.89
C PRO A 17 5.21 8.53 12.39
N LEU A 18 4.13 8.74 11.62
CA LEU A 18 2.80 8.31 12.06
C LEU A 18 2.64 6.78 12.08
N PHE A 19 3.12 6.08 11.04
CA PHE A 19 3.09 4.60 11.00
C PHE A 19 3.92 4.02 12.13
N ALA A 20 5.11 4.58 12.37
CA ALA A 20 5.98 4.16 13.45
C ALA A 20 5.33 4.42 14.83
N SER A 21 4.68 5.58 15.01
CA SER A 21 3.98 5.93 16.24
C SER A 21 2.84 4.98 16.54
N ASP A 22 1.96 4.73 15.57
CA ASP A 22 0.79 3.86 15.74
C ASP A 22 1.20 2.38 15.89
N ALA A 23 2.23 1.94 15.19
CA ALA A 23 2.78 0.60 15.38
C ALA A 23 3.39 0.44 16.78
N LEU A 24 4.06 1.47 17.30
CA LEU A 24 4.57 1.49 18.68
C LEU A 24 3.44 1.46 19.71
N GLU A 25 2.32 2.14 19.45
CA GLU A 25 1.12 2.07 20.29
C GLU A 25 0.60 0.63 20.37
N TYR A 26 0.46 -0.04 19.22
CA TYR A 26 0.08 -1.45 19.16
C TYR A 26 1.03 -2.33 19.97
N ILE A 27 2.35 -2.20 19.74
CA ILE A 27 3.38 -3.01 20.42
C ILE A 27 3.33 -2.83 21.95
N ARG A 28 3.15 -1.59 22.41
CA ARG A 28 3.05 -1.28 23.85
C ARG A 28 1.77 -1.84 24.47
N GLY A 29 0.66 -1.79 23.74
CA GLY A 29 -0.63 -2.32 24.19
C GLY A 29 -0.70 -3.85 24.23
N HIS A 30 0.19 -4.55 23.52
CA HIS A 30 0.20 -6.00 23.36
C HIS A 30 1.54 -6.63 23.78
N SER A 31 2.16 -6.07 24.83
CA SER A 31 3.47 -6.49 25.33
C SER A 31 3.50 -7.89 25.97
N ASP A 32 2.33 -8.48 26.19
CA ASP A 32 2.10 -9.83 26.70
C ASP A 32 2.04 -10.90 25.59
N VAL A 33 1.94 -10.47 24.32
CA VAL A 33 1.95 -11.39 23.18
C VAL A 33 3.36 -11.92 22.97
N VAL A 34 3.55 -13.21 23.28
CA VAL A 34 4.80 -13.91 22.99
C VAL A 34 4.99 -13.95 21.47
N LEU A 35 6.08 -13.35 21.00
CA LEU A 35 6.42 -13.27 19.59
C LEU A 35 6.95 -14.63 19.12
N THR A 36 6.04 -15.56 18.83
CA THR A 36 6.37 -16.91 18.33
C THR A 36 6.72 -16.89 16.85
N ASP A 37 6.10 -15.99 16.10
CA ASP A 37 6.32 -15.79 14.67
C ASP A 37 6.29 -14.29 14.32
N LEU A 38 7.32 -13.83 13.60
CA LEU A 38 7.44 -12.42 13.22
C LEU A 38 6.42 -12.04 12.14
N GLY A 39 6.05 -12.99 11.28
CA GLY A 39 5.08 -12.77 10.22
C GLY A 39 3.68 -12.51 10.76
N ASP A 40 3.23 -13.35 11.70
CA ASP A 40 1.95 -13.15 12.40
C ASP A 40 1.90 -11.80 13.11
N TYR A 41 3.01 -11.42 13.76
CA TYR A 41 3.07 -10.15 14.46
C TYR A 41 3.02 -8.94 13.51
N LEU A 42 3.69 -9.04 12.35
CA LEU A 42 3.61 -8.00 11.31
C LEU A 42 2.21 -7.90 10.71
N ASN A 43 1.55 -9.03 10.46
CA ASN A 43 0.15 -9.04 10.01
C ASN A 43 -0.74 -8.31 11.01
N ASN A 44 -0.60 -8.57 12.31
CA ASN A 44 -1.41 -7.91 13.33
C ASN A 44 -1.16 -6.39 13.39
N ILE A 45 0.09 -5.94 13.26
CA ILE A 45 0.41 -4.51 13.16
C ILE A 45 -0.25 -3.90 11.91
N VAL A 46 -0.19 -4.59 10.77
CA VAL A 46 -0.77 -4.10 9.51
C VAL A 46 -2.29 -4.02 9.61
N ASP A 47 -2.94 -5.04 10.16
CA ASP A 47 -4.39 -5.08 10.38
C ASP A 47 -4.83 -4.01 11.40
N TRP A 48 -3.99 -3.65 12.37
CA TRP A 48 -4.21 -2.52 13.28
C TRP A 48 -4.10 -1.16 12.58
N LEU A 49 -3.08 -0.99 11.74
CA LEU A 49 -2.79 0.28 11.05
C LEU A 49 -3.77 0.56 9.91
N GLY A 50 -4.13 -0.45 9.12
CA GLY A 50 -4.91 -0.31 7.89
C GLY A 50 -6.21 0.49 8.04
N PRO A 51 -7.11 0.11 8.98
CA PRO A 51 -8.37 0.83 9.21
C PRO A 51 -8.15 2.25 9.73
N ARG A 52 -7.17 2.46 10.62
CA ARG A 52 -6.83 3.80 11.16
C ARG A 52 -6.35 4.73 10.05
N MET A 53 -5.44 4.26 9.20
CA MET A 53 -4.92 5.04 8.08
C MET A 53 -6.00 5.37 7.04
N ARG A 54 -6.95 4.45 6.81
CA ARG A 54 -8.15 4.72 6.00
C ARG A 54 -9.07 5.76 6.63
N ALA A 55 -9.31 5.68 7.94
CA ALA A 55 -10.20 6.59 8.66
C ALA A 55 -9.64 8.02 8.67
N LEU A 56 -8.33 8.20 8.85
CA LEU A 56 -7.64 9.50 8.75
C LEU A 56 -7.83 10.19 7.40
N ARG A 57 -8.26 9.44 6.38
CA ARG A 57 -8.47 9.92 5.01
C ARG A 57 -9.93 10.01 4.59
N SER A 58 -10.87 9.53 5.41
CA SER A 58 -12.31 9.49 5.13
C SER A 58 -12.60 9.32 3.63
N ALA A 59 -12.21 8.16 3.07
CA ALA A 59 -12.45 7.77 1.67
C ALA A 59 -12.10 8.86 0.62
N SER A 60 -10.97 9.56 0.78
CA SER A 60 -10.51 10.46 -0.27
C SER A 60 -9.96 9.67 -1.45
N GLU A 61 -10.34 10.07 -2.67
CA GLU A 61 -9.80 9.52 -3.92
C GLU A 61 -8.26 9.43 -3.85
N VAL A 62 -7.60 10.38 -3.18
CA VAL A 62 -6.12 10.43 -3.00
C VAL A 62 -5.54 9.17 -2.35
N PHE A 63 -6.22 8.56 -1.37
CA PHE A 63 -5.74 7.33 -0.73
C PHE A 63 -5.79 6.14 -1.70
N GLU A 64 -6.86 6.01 -2.47
CA GLU A 64 -7.01 4.98 -3.51
C GLU A 64 -6.04 5.19 -4.66
N LEU A 65 -5.90 6.45 -5.10
CA LEU A 65 -4.92 6.88 -6.10
C LEU A 65 -3.49 6.47 -5.69
N GLY A 66 -3.14 6.65 -4.41
CA GLY A 66 -1.85 6.25 -3.86
C GLY A 66 -1.61 4.75 -3.97
N GLN A 67 -2.59 3.92 -3.59
CA GLN A 67 -2.48 2.47 -3.70
C GLN A 67 -2.32 2.00 -5.15
N VAL A 68 -3.13 2.54 -6.06
CA VAL A 68 -3.06 2.16 -7.47
C VAL A 68 -1.78 2.67 -8.12
N ALA A 69 -1.32 3.88 -7.80
CA ALA A 69 -0.03 4.38 -8.25
C ALA A 69 1.15 3.53 -7.75
N LEU A 70 1.10 3.07 -6.49
CA LEU A 70 2.08 2.16 -5.92
C LEU A 70 2.11 0.82 -6.66
N LEU A 71 0.95 0.22 -6.90
CA LEU A 71 0.84 -1.07 -7.59
C LEU A 71 1.35 -0.99 -9.04
N LEU A 72 1.05 0.11 -9.72
CA LEU A 72 1.44 0.33 -11.11
C LEU A 72 2.85 0.94 -11.24
N SER A 73 3.58 1.09 -10.13
CA SER A 73 4.91 1.73 -10.07
C SER A 73 4.97 3.08 -10.80
N CYS A 74 3.88 3.85 -10.74
CA CYS A 74 3.74 5.12 -11.43
C CYS A 74 4.14 6.28 -10.51
N LYS A 75 4.84 7.28 -11.05
CA LYS A 75 5.12 8.54 -10.34
C LYS A 75 3.97 9.50 -10.56
N CYS A 76 3.11 9.69 -9.57
CA CYS A 76 2.09 10.74 -9.65
C CYS A 76 2.62 12.07 -9.10
N SER A 77 2.40 13.17 -9.82
CA SER A 77 2.60 14.52 -9.30
C SER A 77 1.23 15.14 -9.07
N LEU A 78 0.89 15.43 -7.82
CA LEU A 78 -0.35 16.12 -7.45
C LEU A 78 -0.01 17.55 -7.04
N ALA A 79 -0.73 18.51 -7.61
CA ALA A 79 -0.76 19.87 -7.08
C ALA A 79 -1.78 19.88 -5.93
N ASP A 80 -1.32 20.10 -4.71
CA ASP A 80 -2.19 20.15 -3.55
C ASP A 80 -2.57 21.60 -3.25
N GLU A 81 -3.77 21.96 -3.67
CA GLU A 81 -4.36 23.26 -3.36
C GLU A 81 -5.23 23.23 -2.09
N TYR A 82 -5.52 22.03 -1.55
CA TYR A 82 -6.66 21.82 -0.65
C TYR A 82 -6.37 21.10 0.68
N THR A 83 -5.25 20.41 0.87
CA THR A 83 -5.13 19.44 1.99
C THR A 83 -3.87 19.47 2.84
N GLY A 84 -2.80 20.16 2.46
CA GLY A 84 -1.58 20.13 3.28
C GLY A 84 -1.00 18.72 3.34
N LEU A 85 -0.71 18.15 2.16
CA LEU A 85 -0.14 16.83 1.89
C LEU A 85 1.14 16.43 2.67
N ILE A 86 1.62 17.23 3.62
CA ILE A 86 2.50 16.77 4.70
C ILE A 86 1.85 15.65 5.50
N ASP A 87 0.53 15.70 5.68
CA ASP A 87 -0.23 14.60 6.26
C ASP A 87 -0.25 13.37 5.32
N GLY A 88 0.11 13.57 4.04
CA GLY A 88 0.21 12.62 2.94
C GLY A 88 1.23 11.55 3.25
N HIS A 89 0.76 10.44 3.81
CA HIS A 89 1.56 9.25 4.08
C HIS A 89 2.33 8.67 2.88
N PHE A 90 2.12 9.17 1.67
CA PHE A 90 2.75 8.72 0.43
C PHE A 90 3.55 9.82 -0.26
N VAL A 91 3.43 11.05 0.22
CA VAL A 91 4.02 12.22 -0.40
C VAL A 91 5.47 12.32 0.02
N ARG A 92 6.35 12.57 -0.95
CA ARG A 92 7.72 13.00 -0.68
C ARG A 92 7.88 14.44 -1.11
N HIS A 93 8.44 15.19 -0.20
CA HIS A 93 8.85 16.55 -0.40
C HIS A 93 10.06 16.60 -1.36
N THR A 94 10.12 17.59 -2.26
CA THR A 94 11.22 17.75 -3.22
C THR A 94 12.45 18.46 -2.67
N LEU A 95 12.31 19.31 -1.64
CA LEU A 95 13.45 19.83 -0.87
C LEU A 95 14.12 18.68 -0.13
N SER A 96 15.44 18.60 -0.29
CA SER A 96 16.34 17.66 0.37
C SER A 96 16.94 18.23 1.65
N GLU A 97 16.95 19.56 1.80
CA GLU A 97 17.51 20.26 2.95
C GLU A 97 16.45 20.53 4.02
N PRO A 98 16.84 20.59 5.31
CA PRO A 98 15.94 21.06 6.37
C PRO A 98 15.37 22.44 6.06
N PHE A 99 14.08 22.63 6.30
CA PHE A 99 13.40 23.90 6.14
C PHE A 99 12.46 24.14 7.32
N GLU A 100 12.25 25.42 7.65
CA GLU A 100 11.25 25.81 8.65
C GLU A 100 9.89 25.96 7.97
N LEU A 101 8.87 25.41 8.61
CA LEU A 101 7.51 25.46 8.12
C LEU A 101 6.61 26.04 9.20
N GLU A 102 5.93 27.12 8.85
CA GLU A 102 4.97 27.77 9.71
C GLU A 102 3.58 27.15 9.47
N VAL A 103 2.82 26.95 10.56
CA VAL A 103 1.44 26.44 10.51
C VAL A 103 0.52 27.52 11.05
N ASP A 104 -0.49 27.93 10.27
CA ASP A 104 -1.49 28.87 10.74
C ASP A 104 -2.62 28.19 11.53
N SER A 105 -3.50 28.98 12.13
CA SER A 105 -4.64 28.48 12.93
C SER A 105 -5.70 27.71 12.13
N SER A 106 -5.50 27.56 10.82
CA SER A 106 -6.35 26.76 9.93
C SER A 106 -5.59 25.55 9.37
N ASP A 107 -4.51 25.14 10.04
CA ASP A 107 -3.62 24.03 9.64
C ASP A 107 -3.00 24.20 8.25
N ARG A 108 -2.88 25.45 7.77
CA ARG A 108 -2.25 25.73 6.48
C ARG A 108 -0.78 26.02 6.68
N PHE A 109 0.01 25.48 5.75
CA PHE A 109 1.45 25.59 5.77
C PHE A 109 1.95 26.83 5.03
N TRP A 110 2.97 27.46 5.60
CA TRP A 110 3.65 28.64 5.08
C TRP A 110 5.15 28.40 5.07
N LEU A 111 5.80 28.79 3.97
CA LEU A 111 7.24 28.74 3.78
C LEU A 111 7.70 30.12 3.34
N GLU A 112 8.61 30.74 4.10
CA GLU A 112 9.16 32.07 3.83
C GLU A 112 8.08 33.14 3.58
N GLY A 113 7.04 33.15 4.42
CA GLY A 113 5.95 34.13 4.35
C GLY A 113 4.98 33.97 3.17
N LYS A 114 5.09 32.87 2.41
CA LYS A 114 4.16 32.55 1.31
C LYS A 114 3.35 31.32 1.65
N ARG A 115 2.06 31.35 1.27
CA ARG A 115 1.21 30.17 1.36
C ARG A 115 1.87 29.07 0.56
N TRP A 116 2.15 27.97 1.22
CA TRP A 116 2.87 26.88 0.62
C TRP A 116 1.89 25.99 -0.13
N ILE A 117 1.79 26.23 -1.44
CA ILE A 117 1.03 25.40 -2.38
C ILE A 117 2.06 24.52 -3.08
N GLN A 118 2.09 23.24 -2.72
CA GLN A 118 3.18 22.38 -3.15
C GLN A 118 2.78 21.48 -4.33
N LYS A 119 3.68 21.37 -5.31
CA LYS A 119 3.73 20.19 -6.18
C LYS A 119 4.38 19.05 -5.41
N CYS A 120 3.56 18.15 -4.93
CA CYS A 120 3.99 16.94 -4.25
C CYS A 120 4.24 15.84 -5.27
N THR A 121 5.30 15.06 -5.07
CA THR A 121 5.47 13.81 -5.83
C THR A 121 5.07 12.65 -4.95
N CYS A 122 4.10 11.86 -5.41
CA CYS A 122 3.83 10.53 -4.87
C CYS A 122 4.87 9.59 -5.49
N THR A 123 6.11 9.69 -5.00
CA THR A 123 7.18 8.74 -5.29
C THR A 123 7.30 7.80 -4.10
N PHE A 124 6.85 6.56 -4.27
CA PHE A 124 6.99 5.55 -3.23
C PHE A 124 8.45 5.18 -3.07
N SER A 125 8.92 5.18 -1.82
CA SER A 125 10.20 4.58 -1.48
C SER A 125 10.18 3.10 -1.83
N PRO A 126 11.33 2.47 -2.13
CA PRO A 126 11.41 1.03 -2.22
C PRO A 126 10.89 0.33 -0.95
N PRO A 127 10.30 -0.88 -1.04
CA PRO A 127 9.81 -1.61 0.13
C PRO A 127 10.85 -1.75 1.25
N GLU A 128 12.13 -1.88 0.89
CA GLU A 128 13.23 -2.04 1.85
C GLU A 128 13.47 -0.77 2.68
N SER A 129 13.00 0.39 2.21
CA SER A 129 13.17 1.69 2.84
C SER A 129 11.93 2.15 3.62
N ASP A 130 10.77 1.53 3.42
CA ASP A 130 9.51 1.89 4.09
C ASP A 130 8.52 0.70 4.08
N LEU A 131 8.89 -0.42 4.71
CA LEU A 131 8.15 -1.67 4.60
C LEU A 131 6.71 -1.54 5.13
N LEU A 132 6.50 -0.85 6.26
CA LEU A 132 5.16 -0.69 6.83
C LEU A 132 4.23 0.06 5.88
N LEU A 133 4.73 1.06 5.15
CA LEU A 133 3.93 1.77 4.16
C LEU A 133 3.39 0.81 3.09
N HIS A 134 4.27 -0.02 2.53
CA HIS A 134 3.90 -0.98 1.50
C HIS A 134 2.91 -2.01 2.03
N LEU A 135 3.16 -2.55 3.22
CA LEU A 135 2.28 -3.54 3.84
C LEU A 135 0.89 -2.93 4.13
N VAL A 136 0.81 -1.75 4.75
CA VAL A 136 -0.47 -1.12 5.07
C VAL A 136 -1.29 -0.77 3.82
N LEU A 137 -0.63 -0.39 2.72
CA LEU A 137 -1.33 0.02 1.49
C LEU A 137 -1.82 -1.12 0.63
N THR A 138 -1.28 -2.32 0.79
CA THR A 138 -1.47 -3.39 -0.21
C THR A 138 -1.55 -4.79 0.35
N ALA A 139 -1.15 -5.00 1.60
CA ALA A 139 -1.38 -6.23 2.34
C ALA A 139 -2.63 -6.06 3.22
N GLY A 140 -3.31 -7.17 3.44
CA GLY A 140 -4.44 -7.22 4.35
C GLY A 140 -4.94 -8.65 4.44
N ASN A 141 -4.99 -9.19 5.66
CA ASN A 141 -5.61 -10.48 5.94
C ASN A 141 -7.13 -10.34 6.08
N VAL A 142 -7.58 -9.24 6.71
CA VAL A 142 -8.98 -9.05 7.11
C VAL A 142 -9.68 -8.03 6.21
N ASP A 143 -9.04 -6.88 5.97
CA ASP A 143 -9.61 -5.83 5.14
C ASP A 143 -8.81 -5.60 3.86
N ARG A 144 -9.50 -5.66 2.73
CA ARG A 144 -8.96 -5.28 1.44
C ARG A 144 -8.55 -3.80 1.44
N SER A 145 -7.37 -3.49 0.89
CA SER A 145 -6.88 -2.10 0.80
C SER A 145 -7.67 -1.25 -0.23
N LEU A 146 -8.07 -1.85 -1.35
CA LEU A 146 -8.88 -1.22 -2.40
C LEU A 146 -10.39 -1.36 -2.14
N VAL A 147 -11.19 -0.37 -2.56
CA VAL A 147 -12.66 -0.37 -2.41
C VAL A 147 -13.34 -1.26 -3.46
N GLY A 148 -12.78 -1.35 -4.68
CA GLY A 148 -13.31 -2.13 -5.81
C GLY A 148 -12.21 -2.89 -6.56
N PRO A 149 -12.54 -3.91 -7.38
CA PRO A 149 -11.55 -4.69 -8.14
C PRO A 149 -10.63 -3.78 -8.95
N LEU A 150 -9.35 -4.13 -9.06
CA LEU A 150 -8.34 -3.25 -9.66
C LEU A 150 -8.72 -2.83 -11.09
N HIS A 151 -9.28 -3.75 -11.88
CA HIS A 151 -9.73 -3.44 -13.24
C HIS A 151 -10.81 -2.35 -13.30
N GLU A 152 -11.68 -2.23 -12.29
CA GLU A 152 -12.66 -1.13 -12.18
C GLU A 152 -12.00 0.14 -11.67
N MET A 153 -11.14 0.02 -10.66
CA MET A 153 -10.45 1.16 -10.05
C MET A 153 -9.65 1.93 -11.11
N ILE A 154 -8.92 1.23 -11.99
CA ILE A 154 -8.13 1.81 -13.09
C ILE A 154 -8.97 2.61 -14.09
N GLN A 155 -10.27 2.32 -14.21
CA GLN A 155 -11.18 3.03 -15.12
C GLN A 155 -11.78 4.31 -14.51
N LEU A 156 -11.55 4.58 -13.21
CA LEU A 156 -12.10 5.77 -12.57
C LEU A 156 -11.56 7.05 -13.22
N PRO A 157 -12.41 8.02 -13.61
CA PRO A 157 -11.97 9.24 -14.28
C PRO A 157 -10.96 10.08 -13.47
N ALA A 158 -11.10 10.10 -12.14
CA ALA A 158 -10.17 10.79 -11.24
C ALA A 158 -8.77 10.14 -11.29
N LEU A 159 -8.73 8.81 -11.31
CA LEU A 159 -7.49 8.05 -11.45
C LEU A 159 -6.90 8.15 -12.84
N GLN A 160 -7.71 8.18 -13.91
CA GLN A 160 -7.14 8.36 -15.24
C GLN A 160 -6.51 9.72 -15.44
N LYS A 161 -7.07 10.81 -14.91
CA LYS A 161 -6.39 12.12 -14.92
C LYS A 161 -5.03 12.07 -14.22
N VAL A 162 -4.96 11.35 -13.11
CA VAL A 162 -3.75 11.15 -12.32
C VAL A 162 -2.74 10.26 -13.04
N LEU A 163 -3.17 9.14 -13.59
CA LEU A 163 -2.35 8.21 -14.35
C LEU A 163 -1.86 8.86 -15.64
N ASP A 164 -2.69 9.60 -16.37
CA ASP A 164 -2.30 10.34 -17.58
C ASP A 164 -1.24 11.41 -17.26
N SER A 165 -1.36 12.08 -16.11
CA SER A 165 -0.34 13.03 -15.64
C SER A 165 0.98 12.34 -15.26
N ALA A 166 0.90 11.12 -14.71
CA ALA A 166 2.03 10.27 -14.32
C ALA A 166 2.69 9.56 -15.53
N ARG A 167 1.93 9.38 -16.62
CA ARG A 167 2.24 8.48 -17.74
C ARG A 167 2.41 9.23 -19.07
N ARG A 168 2.97 10.44 -19.08
CA ARG A 168 3.44 11.05 -20.34
C ARG A 168 4.43 10.08 -21.05
N GLY A 169 3.92 9.19 -21.91
CA GLY A 169 4.68 8.17 -22.65
C GLY A 169 4.17 6.72 -22.66
N VAL A 170 3.00 6.37 -22.09
CA VAL A 170 2.56 4.94 -21.98
C VAL A 170 1.47 4.59 -23.02
N ASN A 171 1.71 3.59 -23.88
CA ASN A 171 0.75 3.04 -24.84
C ASN A 171 -0.31 2.14 -24.14
N ASP A 172 -1.46 1.92 -24.78
CA ASP A 172 -2.55 1.10 -24.23
C ASP A 172 -2.15 -0.36 -23.90
N ASP A 173 -1.21 -0.95 -24.66
CA ASP A 173 -0.68 -2.30 -24.39
C ASP A 173 -0.01 -2.42 -23.01
N MET A 174 0.67 -1.36 -22.55
CA MET A 174 1.28 -1.32 -21.22
C MET A 174 0.23 -1.21 -20.09
N LYS A 175 -1.00 -0.78 -20.39
CA LYS A 175 -2.07 -0.71 -19.36
C LYS A 175 -2.52 -2.10 -18.94
N PHE A 176 -2.63 -3.04 -19.88
CA PHE A 176 -3.00 -4.41 -19.58
C PHE A 176 -1.87 -5.15 -18.85
N GLU A 177 -0.62 -5.01 -19.29
CA GLU A 177 0.53 -5.59 -18.59
C GLU A 177 0.65 -5.07 -17.15
N ALA A 178 0.50 -3.76 -16.95
CA ALA A 178 0.55 -3.16 -15.61
C ALA A 178 -0.62 -3.64 -14.73
N LEU A 179 -1.82 -3.80 -15.29
CA LEU A 179 -2.97 -4.40 -14.59
C LEU A 179 -2.63 -5.82 -14.14
N VAL A 180 -2.17 -6.69 -15.03
CA VAL A 180 -1.84 -8.08 -14.71
C VAL A 180 -0.77 -8.17 -13.63
N VAL A 181 0.31 -7.40 -13.76
CA VAL A 181 1.39 -7.36 -12.77
C VAL A 181 0.87 -6.90 -11.40
N ALA A 182 0.08 -5.83 -11.37
CA ALA A 182 -0.51 -5.32 -10.13
C ALA A 182 -1.51 -6.32 -9.52
N SER A 183 -2.31 -7.02 -10.33
CA SER A 183 -3.22 -8.07 -9.87
C SER A 183 -2.47 -9.27 -9.29
N VAL A 184 -1.34 -9.68 -9.89
CA VAL A 184 -0.45 -10.71 -9.33
C VAL A 184 0.08 -10.29 -7.96
N VAL A 185 0.52 -9.04 -7.83
CA VAL A 185 0.99 -8.49 -6.56
C VAL A 185 -0.13 -8.49 -5.52
N LEU A 186 -1.32 -7.97 -5.83
CA LEU A 186 -2.46 -7.98 -4.93
C LEU A 186 -2.87 -9.40 -4.50
N ALA A 187 -2.95 -10.33 -5.45
CA ALA A 187 -3.30 -11.71 -5.18
C ALA A 187 -2.29 -12.35 -4.21
N SER A 188 -0.99 -12.14 -4.44
CA SER A 188 0.07 -12.69 -3.58
C SER A 188 0.04 -12.20 -2.13
N ARG A 189 -0.59 -11.04 -1.87
CA ARG A 189 -0.59 -10.33 -0.59
C ARG A 189 -1.81 -10.61 0.29
N HIS A 190 -2.76 -11.40 -0.20
CA HIS A 190 -4.04 -11.59 0.48
C HIS A 190 -3.96 -12.42 1.75
N GLY A 191 -2.97 -13.30 1.90
CA GLY A 191 -2.65 -13.95 3.18
C GLY A 191 -1.58 -13.19 3.98
N GLY A 192 -1.47 -11.88 3.74
CA GLY A 192 -0.54 -11.02 4.44
C GLY A 192 0.92 -11.36 4.10
N VAL A 193 1.80 -11.26 5.09
CA VAL A 193 3.25 -11.49 4.90
C VAL A 193 3.62 -12.95 4.66
N HIS A 194 2.72 -13.90 4.98
CA HIS A 194 2.95 -15.33 4.72
C HIS A 194 2.75 -15.71 3.25
N GLY A 195 2.18 -14.80 2.45
CA GLY A 195 1.73 -15.13 1.11
C GLY A 195 0.39 -15.86 1.14
N VAL A 196 0.04 -16.53 0.05
CA VAL A 196 -1.30 -17.09 -0.15
C VAL A 196 -1.23 -18.46 -0.84
N GLY A 197 -2.19 -19.34 -0.55
CA GLY A 197 -2.30 -20.62 -1.26
C GLY A 197 -2.63 -20.44 -2.75
N LEU A 198 -2.22 -21.40 -3.59
CA LEU A 198 -2.43 -21.33 -5.04
C LEU A 198 -3.91 -21.11 -5.46
N ALA A 199 -4.86 -21.78 -4.79
CA ALA A 199 -6.28 -21.67 -5.12
C ALA A 199 -6.80 -20.23 -4.91
N SER A 200 -6.56 -19.69 -3.72
CA SER A 200 -6.94 -18.32 -3.37
C SER A 200 -6.19 -17.29 -4.22
N PHE A 201 -4.90 -17.52 -4.49
CA PHE A 201 -4.12 -16.67 -5.39
C PHE A 201 -4.79 -16.54 -6.76
N LEU A 202 -5.15 -17.67 -7.39
CA LEU A 202 -5.78 -17.65 -8.71
C LEU A 202 -7.16 -16.99 -8.66
N GLY A 203 -7.94 -17.27 -7.61
CA GLY A 203 -9.27 -16.67 -7.43
C GLY A 203 -9.20 -15.14 -7.38
N ILE A 204 -8.29 -14.63 -6.54
CA ILE A 204 -8.09 -13.18 -6.38
C ILE A 204 -7.51 -12.57 -7.66
N LEU A 205 -6.56 -13.24 -8.31
CA LEU A 205 -5.99 -12.78 -9.58
C LEU A 205 -7.09 -12.59 -10.64
N LEU A 206 -7.96 -13.59 -10.81
CA LEU A 206 -9.06 -13.51 -11.77
C LEU A 206 -10.07 -12.42 -11.40
N TYR A 207 -10.34 -12.23 -10.11
CA TYR A 207 -11.21 -11.16 -9.62
C TYR A 207 -10.61 -9.77 -9.90
N GLU A 208 -9.34 -9.56 -9.58
CA GLU A 208 -8.67 -8.27 -9.76
C GLU A 208 -8.58 -7.86 -11.24
N VAL A 209 -8.38 -8.83 -12.15
CA VAL A 209 -8.35 -8.61 -13.61
C VAL A 209 -9.76 -8.48 -14.22
N GLY A 210 -10.82 -8.92 -13.52
CA GLY A 210 -12.21 -8.83 -13.98
C GLY A 210 -12.70 -10.01 -14.79
N VAL A 211 -12.08 -11.19 -14.63
CA VAL A 211 -12.53 -12.44 -15.25
C VAL A 211 -13.70 -13.06 -14.46
N ILE A 212 -13.66 -12.94 -13.13
CA ILE A 212 -14.75 -13.36 -12.24
C ILE A 212 -15.27 -12.15 -11.45
N LEU A 213 -16.56 -12.17 -11.11
CA LEU A 213 -17.22 -11.06 -10.42
C LEU A 213 -17.12 -11.15 -8.90
N GLU A 214 -16.93 -12.36 -8.37
CA GLU A 214 -16.88 -12.63 -6.94
C GLU A 214 -15.50 -13.14 -6.54
N ARG A 215 -15.10 -12.80 -5.31
CA ARG A 215 -13.85 -13.27 -4.72
C ARG A 215 -14.06 -14.66 -4.15
N GLU A 216 -13.73 -15.66 -4.94
CA GLU A 216 -13.86 -17.05 -4.54
C GLU A 216 -12.55 -17.80 -4.74
N ASP A 217 -12.26 -18.75 -3.86
CA ASP A 217 -11.19 -19.71 -4.07
C ASP A 217 -11.52 -20.56 -5.30
N LEU A 218 -10.58 -20.63 -6.24
CA LEU A 218 -10.76 -21.51 -7.39
C LEU A 218 -10.72 -22.97 -6.95
N ALA A 219 -11.75 -23.72 -7.35
CA ALA A 219 -11.75 -25.17 -7.22
C ALA A 219 -10.61 -25.75 -8.06
N ILE A 220 -9.50 -26.11 -7.40
CA ILE A 220 -8.42 -26.85 -8.04
C ILE A 220 -8.96 -28.26 -8.34
N PRO A 221 -8.92 -28.75 -9.60
CA PRO A 221 -9.40 -30.08 -9.95
C PRO A 221 -8.84 -31.15 -9.00
N VAL A 222 -9.67 -32.12 -8.61
CA VAL A 222 -9.36 -33.11 -7.56
C VAL A 222 -8.04 -33.86 -7.82
N ASP A 223 -7.71 -34.09 -9.10
CA ASP A 223 -6.45 -34.74 -9.52
C ASP A 223 -5.20 -33.89 -9.21
N LEU A 224 -5.34 -32.55 -9.15
CA LEU A 224 -4.28 -31.61 -8.75
C LEU A 224 -4.29 -31.35 -7.24
N ALA A 225 -5.44 -31.50 -6.55
CA ALA A 225 -5.54 -31.31 -5.10
C ALA A 225 -4.69 -32.32 -4.30
N ASN A 226 -4.50 -33.54 -4.84
CA ASN A 226 -3.64 -34.58 -4.27
C ASN A 226 -2.16 -34.45 -4.66
N THR A 227 -1.80 -33.48 -5.50
CA THR A 227 -0.41 -33.20 -5.85
C THR A 227 0.19 -32.14 -4.94
N ALA A 228 1.51 -31.98 -4.98
CA ALA A 228 2.23 -30.91 -4.27
C ALA A 228 1.65 -29.50 -4.54
N ALA A 229 0.87 -29.32 -5.61
CA ALA A 229 0.18 -28.08 -5.97
C ALA A 229 -0.75 -27.53 -4.87
N SER A 230 -1.40 -28.40 -4.06
CA SER A 230 -2.25 -27.95 -2.94
C SER A 230 -1.45 -27.40 -1.74
N LYS A 231 -0.15 -27.64 -1.71
CA LYS A 231 0.78 -27.11 -0.69
C LYS A 231 1.60 -25.93 -1.20
N VAL A 232 1.36 -25.49 -2.45
CA VAL A 232 2.08 -24.35 -3.01
C VAL A 232 1.57 -23.08 -2.36
N VAL A 233 2.47 -22.41 -1.65
CA VAL A 233 2.29 -21.05 -1.15
C VAL A 233 2.97 -20.12 -2.13
N ILE A 234 2.20 -19.18 -2.68
CA ILE A 234 2.73 -18.07 -3.44
C ILE A 234 3.22 -17.03 -2.41
N PRO A 235 4.51 -16.71 -2.37
CA PRO A 235 5.05 -15.79 -1.38
C PRO A 235 4.54 -14.37 -1.63
N PHE A 236 4.64 -13.52 -0.61
CA PHE A 236 4.43 -12.09 -0.75
C PHE A 236 5.30 -11.52 -1.88
N LEU A 237 4.70 -10.93 -2.91
CA LEU A 237 5.41 -10.30 -4.03
C LEU A 237 5.40 -8.77 -3.92
N THR A 238 6.39 -8.13 -4.55
CA THR A 238 6.48 -6.66 -4.66
C THR A 238 6.25 -6.20 -6.08
N SER A 239 5.66 -5.00 -6.23
CA SER A 239 5.58 -4.37 -7.56
C SER A 239 6.99 -4.20 -8.14
N PRO A 240 7.22 -4.52 -9.42
CA PRO A 240 8.51 -4.33 -10.05
C PRO A 240 8.92 -2.86 -10.01
N LYS A 241 10.18 -2.59 -9.66
CA LYS A 241 10.76 -1.25 -9.78
C LYS A 241 10.74 -0.88 -11.27
N VAL A 242 10.04 0.18 -11.64
CA VAL A 242 10.30 0.83 -12.93
C VAL A 242 11.65 1.51 -12.76
N ALA A 243 12.66 0.98 -13.47
CA ALA A 243 14.01 1.52 -13.51
C ALA A 243 14.04 2.98 -14.00
#